data_AF-A0A965LXG2-F1
#
_entry.id   AF-A0A965LXG2-F1
#
_cell.length_a   1.000
_cell.length_b   1.000
_cell.length_c   1.000
_cell.angle_alpha   90.00
_cell.angle_beta   90.00
_cell.angle_gamma   90.00
#
_symmetry.space_group_name_H-M   'P 1'
#
loop_
_entity.id
_entity.type
_entity.pdbx_description
1 polymer ?
#
loop_
_entity_poly.entity_id
_entity_poly.type
_entity_poly.pdbx_seq_one_letter_code
_entity_poly.pdbx_strand_id
1 'polypeptide(L)' 'MPLNLAPNIADPDGFYQELIDSQRDLDEQSAALMNARLVLLLANHVGDRDTLSEALSLARPPSR' A
#
# COMPACT_ATOMS: atom_id res chain seq x y z
N MET A 1 8.95 14.17 2.73
CA MET A 1 10.01 13.55 1.89
C MET A 1 9.40 13.25 0.52
N PRO A 2 10.10 13.41 -0.61
CA PRO A 2 9.52 13.13 -1.93
C PRO A 2 9.12 11.65 -2.03
N LEU A 3 8.06 11.36 -2.79
CA LEU A 3 7.60 10.00 -3.04
C LEU A 3 8.69 9.20 -3.78
N ASN A 4 9.07 8.04 -3.25
CA ASN A 4 10.02 7.14 -3.90
C ASN A 4 9.28 6.16 -4.82
N LEU A 5 9.56 6.22 -6.12
CA LEU A 5 9.00 5.32 -7.14
C LEU A 5 9.95 4.17 -7.52
N ALA A 6 11.19 4.18 -7.01
CA ALA A 6 12.15 3.12 -7.22
C ALA A 6 11.96 2.01 -6.17
N PRO A 7 12.42 0.78 -6.46
CA PRO A 7 12.46 -0.29 -5.46
C PRO A 7 13.21 0.17 -4.20
N ASN A 8 12.51 0.22 -3.08
CA ASN A 8 13.03 0.74 -1.81
C ASN A 8 13.04 -0.32 -0.69
N ILE A 9 12.56 -1.52 -0.98
CA ILE A 9 12.56 -2.67 -0.06
C ILE A 9 13.56 -3.71 -0.58
N ALA A 10 14.34 -4.28 0.34
CA ALA A 10 15.41 -5.21 0.00
C ALA A 10 14.91 -6.51 -0.65
N ASP A 11 13.70 -6.94 -0.27
CA ASP A 11 13.03 -8.13 -0.80
C ASP A 11 11.58 -7.81 -1.16
N PRO A 12 11.31 -7.28 -2.37
CA PRO A 12 9.97 -6.95 -2.81
C PRO A 12 9.06 -8.17 -2.95
N ASP A 13 9.61 -9.29 -3.43
CA ASP A 13 8.87 -10.51 -3.69
C ASP A 13 8.46 -11.18 -2.38
N GLY A 14 9.37 -11.24 -1.40
CA GLY A 14 9.08 -11.77 -0.07
C GLY A 14 7.99 -10.97 0.66
N PHE A 15 8.05 -9.64 0.61
CA PHE A 15 6.99 -8.80 1.18
C PHE A 15 5.65 -9.01 0.47
N TYR A 16 5.65 -9.15 -0.86
CA TYR A 16 4.42 -9.42 -1.60
C TYR A 16 3.82 -10.77 -1.21
N GLN A 17 4.65 -11.80 -1.02
CA GLN A 17 4.20 -13.11 -0.56
C GLN A 17 3.61 -13.03 0.85
N GLU A 18 4.26 -12.33 1.78
CA GLU A 18 3.74 -12.10 3.14
C GLU A 18 2.38 -11.38 3.12
N LEU A 19 2.22 -10.38 2.26
CA LEU A 19 0.96 -9.67 2.08
C LEU A 19 -0.16 -10.61 1.59
N ILE A 20 0.13 -11.49 0.63
CA ILE A 20 -0.85 -12.47 0.13
C ILE A 20 -1.19 -13.50 1.21
N ASP A 21 -0.17 -14.03 1.89
CA ASP A 21 -0.33 -15.02 2.95
C ASP A 21 -1.18 -14.48 4.11
N SER A 22 -1.02 -13.19 4.46
CA SER A 22 -1.80 -12.54 5.52
C SER A 22 -3.31 -12.44 5.24
N GLN A 23 -3.73 -12.60 3.97
CA GLN A 23 -5.12 -12.52 3.53
C GLN A 23 -5.71 -13.89 3.15
N ARG A 24 -4.90 -14.96 3.17
CA ARG A 24 -5.25 -16.29 2.64
C ARG A 24 -6.55 -16.87 3.20
N ASP A 25 -6.82 -16.64 4.47
CA ASP A 25 -7.98 -17.18 5.19
C ASP A 25 -9.11 -16.15 5.37
N LEU A 26 -8.97 -14.97 4.75
CA LEU A 26 -9.96 -13.89 4.82
C LEU A 26 -10.92 -13.96 3.64
N ASP A 27 -12.18 -13.58 3.89
CA ASP A 27 -13.10 -13.29 2.79
C ASP A 27 -12.72 -11.96 2.09
N GLU A 28 -13.29 -11.72 0.91
CA GLU A 28 -12.96 -10.55 0.09
C GLU A 28 -13.15 -9.23 0.84
N GLN A 29 -14.21 -9.12 1.65
CA GLN A 29 -14.51 -7.92 2.42
C GLN A 29 -13.47 -7.69 3.54
N SER A 30 -13.09 -8.76 4.24
CA SER A 30 -12.09 -8.72 5.31
C SER A 30 -10.70 -8.43 4.76
N ALA A 31 -10.34 -9.01 3.61
CA ALA A 31 -9.10 -8.72 2.89
C ALA A 31 -9.04 -7.24 2.46
N ALA A 32 -10.13 -6.70 1.91
CA ALA A 32 -10.21 -5.27 1.56
C ALA A 32 -10.07 -4.37 2.80
N LEU A 33 -10.71 -4.73 3.91
CA LEU A 33 -10.59 -3.99 5.19
C LEU A 33 -9.17 -4.05 5.74
N MET A 34 -8.50 -5.21 5.66
CA MET A 34 -7.11 -5.38 6.07
C MET A 34 -6.18 -4.47 5.25
N ASN A 35 -6.34 -4.44 3.93
CA ASN A 35 -5.56 -3.57 3.05
C ASN A 35 -5.80 -2.08 3.36
N ALA A 36 -7.06 -1.66 3.58
CA ALA A 36 -7.37 -0.30 3.98
C ALA A 36 -6.69 0.08 5.31
N ARG A 37 -6.69 -0.82 6.30
CA ARG A 37 -5.97 -0.61 7.57
C ARG A 37 -4.46 -0.51 7.37
N LEU A 38 -3.87 -1.40 6.56
CA LEU A 38 -2.45 -1.37 6.25
C LEU A 38 -2.06 -0.03 5.60
N VAL A 39 -2.83 0.44 4.62
CA VAL A 39 -2.61 1.75 3.98
C VAL A 39 -2.62 2.89 4.99
N LEU A 40 -3.56 2.89 5.95
CA LEU A 40 -3.61 3.93 7.00
C LEU A 40 -2.41 3.87 7.96
N LEU A 41 -1.96 2.67 8.33
CA LEU A 41 -0.78 2.49 9.16
C LEU A 41 0.49 3.02 8.46
N LEU A 42 0.67 2.67 7.18
CA LEU A 42 1.78 3.15 6.38
C LEU A 42 1.69 4.67 6.14
N ALA A 43 0.49 5.21 5.91
CA ALA A 43 0.29 6.65 5.77
C ALA A 43 0.68 7.41 7.04
N ASN A 44 0.34 6.88 8.22
CA ASN A 44 0.77 7.45 9.49
C ASN A 44 2.30 7.36 9.67
N HIS A 45 2.93 6.26 9.24
CA HIS A 45 4.39 6.13 9.27
C HIS A 45 5.09 7.15 8.36
N VAL A 46 4.53 7.41 7.17
CA VAL A 46 5.05 8.43 6.23
C VAL A 46 4.88 9.84 6.79
N GLY A 47 3.72 10.17 7.36
CA GLY A 47 3.46 11.43 8.06
C GLY A 47 3.41 12.71 7.20
N ASP A 48 3.63 12.60 5.88
CA ASP A 48 3.69 13.72 4.94
C ASP A 48 2.46 13.76 4.03
N ARG A 49 1.63 14.80 4.18
CA ARG A 49 0.36 14.94 3.46
C ARG A 49 0.56 15.10 1.94
N ASP A 50 1.61 15.77 1.51
CA ASP A 50 1.86 16.06 0.10
C ASP A 50 2.32 14.79 -0.62
N THR A 51 3.22 14.02 0.00
CA THR A 51 3.62 12.68 -0.47
C THR A 51 2.41 11.75 -0.62
N LEU A 52 1.49 11.77 0.36
CA LEU A 52 0.28 10.97 0.32
C LEU A 52 -0.70 11.40 -0.78
N SER A 53 -0.83 12.72 -1.04
CA SER A 53 -1.61 13.24 -2.17
C SER A 53 -1.05 12.77 -3.51
N GLU A 54 0.27 12.86 -3.68
CA GLU A 54 0.96 12.44 -4.89
C GLU A 54 0.76 10.93 -5.14
N ALA A 55 0.93 10.11 -4.10
CA ALA A 55 0.73 8.67 -4.17
C ALA A 55 -0.72 8.31 -4.58
N LEU A 56 -1.73 8.99 -4.02
CA LEU A 56 -3.13 8.79 -4.40
C LEU A 56 -3.40 9.16 -5.85
N SER A 57 -2.78 10.24 -6.35
CA SER A 57 -2.93 10.66 -7.74
C SER A 57 -2.33 9.64 -8.71
N LEU A 58 -1.19 9.04 -8.35
CA LEU A 58 -0.50 8.05 -9.18
C LEU A 58 -1.15 6.66 -9.13
N ALA A 59 -1.74 6.28 -7.98
CA ALA A 59 -2.40 4.99 -7.80
C ALA A 59 -3.78 4.91 -8.49
N ARG A 60 -4.40 6.05 -8.81
CA ARG A 60 -5.70 6.07 -9.48
C ARG A 60 -5.56 5.49 -10.89
N PRO A 61 -6.29 4.42 -11.26
CA PRO A 61 -6.27 3.91 -12.62
C PRO A 61 -6.74 5.00 -13.59
N PRO A 62 -6.23 5.02 -14.84
CA PRO A 62 -6.67 5.99 -15.83
C PRO A 62 -8.20 5.86 -16.01
N SER A 63 -8.91 6.97 -15.77
CA SER A 63 -10.33 7.07 -16.10
C SER A 63 -10.45 6.88 -17.62
N ARG A 64 -11.06 5.77 -18.05
CA ARG A 64 -11.42 5.56 -19.45
C ARG A 64 -12.64 6.38 -19.84
#